data_AF-A0A2D6RPD7-F1
#
_entry.id   AF-A0A2D6RPD7-F1
#
_cell.length_a   1.000
_cell.length_b   1.000
_cell.length_c   1.000
_cell.angle_alpha   90.00
_cell.angle_beta   90.00
_cell.angle_gamma   90.00
#
_symmetry.space_group_name_H-M   'P 1'
#
loop_
_entity.id
_entity.type
_entity.pdbx_description
1 polymer ?
#
loop_
_entity_poly.entity_id
_entity_poly.type
_entity_poly.pdbx_seq_one_letter_code
_entity_poly.pdbx_strand_id
1 'polypeptide(L)'
;MKDIFDNTILCNKCDSKMQRTELIKNRFLFRIMVCPKCDEKLIHPVDEQEYNRFINLKNKEFKVKMRLVGNSYAVSIPKEILSFMNEQKNIMDEMVKLCFEDMGRLSINFSEIKKKNRIQ
;
A
#
# COMPACT_ATOMS: atom_id res chain seq x y z
N MET A 1 -10.94 -16.45 8.01
CA MET A 1 -10.31 -17.17 6.89
C MET A 1 -8.90 -17.54 7.36
N LYS A 2 -8.47 -18.80 7.23
CA LYS A 2 -7.17 -19.25 7.77
C LYS A 2 -6.04 -18.65 6.94
N ASP A 3 -5.06 -18.05 7.60
CA ASP A 3 -3.85 -17.52 6.94
C ASP A 3 -2.85 -18.67 6.70
N ILE A 4 -2.05 -18.59 5.64
CA ILE A 4 -1.00 -19.59 5.36
C ILE A 4 -0.01 -19.63 6.53
N PHE A 5 0.25 -18.47 7.14
CA PHE A 5 1.16 -18.36 8.26
C PHE A 5 0.58 -18.88 9.58
N ASP A 6 -0.74 -19.14 9.66
CA ASP A 6 -1.37 -19.77 10.83
C ASP A 6 -0.86 -21.19 11.09
N ASN A 7 -0.33 -21.84 10.05
CA ASN A 7 0.26 -23.17 10.14
C ASN A 7 1.72 -23.11 10.58
N THR A 8 2.23 -24.23 11.10
CA THR A 8 3.66 -24.36 11.37
C THR A 8 4.40 -24.52 10.03
N ILE A 9 5.18 -23.53 9.66
CA ILE A 9 6.01 -23.56 8.44
C ILE A 9 7.41 -24.01 8.82
N LEU A 10 7.88 -25.05 8.12
CA LEU A 10 9.24 -25.53 8.19
C LEU A 10 10.05 -24.89 7.05
N CYS A 11 11.31 -24.59 7.31
CA CYS A 11 12.19 -24.06 6.29
C CYS A 11 12.77 -25.19 5.42
N ASN A 12 12.75 -24.98 4.10
CA ASN A 12 13.17 -25.97 3.09
C ASN A 12 14.65 -26.39 3.19
N LYS A 13 15.50 -25.58 3.84
CA LYS A 13 16.94 -25.85 3.97
C LYS A 13 17.33 -26.48 5.31
N CYS A 14 16.69 -26.03 6.38
CA CYS A 14 17.09 -26.32 7.76
C CYS A 14 16.11 -27.27 8.49
N ASP A 15 14.94 -27.55 7.89
CA ASP A 15 13.77 -28.25 8.47
C ASP A 15 13.32 -27.73 9.85
N SER A 16 13.84 -26.58 10.26
CA SER A 16 13.51 -25.97 11.54
C SER A 16 12.28 -25.09 11.40
N LYS A 17 11.54 -24.95 12.50
CA LYS A 17 10.34 -24.12 12.57
C LYS A 17 10.71 -22.65 12.35
N MET A 18 10.09 -22.03 11.36
CA MET A 18 10.26 -20.60 11.11
C MET A 18 9.48 -19.77 12.13
N GLN A 19 10.00 -18.58 12.43
CA GLN A 19 9.40 -17.66 13.38
C GLN A 19 8.72 -16.50 12.65
N ARG A 20 7.51 -16.13 13.10
CA ARG A 20 6.80 -14.95 12.59
C ARG A 20 7.53 -13.69 13.03
N THR A 21 7.75 -12.79 12.08
CA THR A 21 8.31 -11.46 12.33
C THR A 21 7.63 -10.48 11.39
N GLU A 22 7.61 -9.22 11.77
CA GLU A 22 7.11 -8.13 10.94
C GLU A 22 8.28 -7.28 10.45
N LEU A 23 8.27 -6.94 9.17
CA LEU A 23 9.29 -6.10 8.56
C LEU A 23 8.64 -4.87 7.95
N ILE A 24 9.10 -3.68 8.34
CA ILE A 24 8.63 -2.42 7.77
C ILE A 24 9.56 -2.01 6.63
N LYS A 25 9.02 -1.90 5.42
CA LYS A 25 9.77 -1.40 4.25
C LYS A 25 8.87 -0.45 3.45
N ASN A 26 9.35 0.75 3.16
CA ASN A 26 8.59 1.78 2.42
C ASN A 26 7.21 2.10 3.02
N ARG A 27 7.09 2.08 4.35
CA ARG A 27 5.83 2.23 5.11
C ARG A 27 4.81 1.09 4.92
N PHE A 28 5.19 0.00 4.25
CA PHE A 28 4.42 -1.24 4.23
C PHE A 28 4.89 -2.16 5.35
N LEU A 29 3.93 -2.74 6.07
CA LEU A 29 4.16 -3.80 7.06
C LEU A 29 4.10 -5.14 6.33
N PHE A 30 5.23 -5.84 6.24
CA PHE A 30 5.31 -7.18 5.68
C PHE A 30 5.26 -8.19 6.81
N ARG A 31 4.36 -9.16 6.68
CA ARG A 31 4.43 -10.38 7.48
C ARG A 31 5.48 -11.28 6.86
N ILE A 32 6.48 -11.66 7.65
CA ILE A 32 7.56 -12.54 7.20
C ILE A 32 7.76 -13.71 8.17
N MET A 33 8.25 -14.82 7.64
CA MET A 33 8.71 -15.98 8.41
C MET A 33 10.22 -16.11 8.24
N VAL A 34 10.96 -16.21 9.33
CA VAL A 34 12.44 -16.28 9.33
C VAL A 34 12.90 -17.62 9.92
N CYS A 35 13.79 -18.38 9.24
CA CYS A 35 14.48 -19.54 9.86
C CYS A 35 15.59 -19.02 10.79
N PRO A 36 15.59 -19.38 12.09
CA PRO A 36 16.64 -18.94 13.01
C PRO A 36 18.03 -19.58 12.76
N LYS A 37 18.10 -20.63 11.93
CA LYS A 37 19.36 -21.35 11.63
C LYS A 37 20.05 -20.92 10.33
N CYS A 38 19.30 -20.47 9.32
CA CYS A 38 19.84 -20.18 7.99
C CYS A 38 19.40 -18.83 7.40
N ASP A 39 18.74 -18.00 8.20
CA ASP A 39 18.26 -16.66 7.84
C ASP A 39 17.37 -16.55 6.59
N GLU A 40 16.83 -17.67 6.12
CA GLU A 40 15.87 -17.68 5.02
C GLU A 40 14.59 -16.96 5.43
N LYS A 41 14.10 -16.08 4.55
CA LYS A 41 12.94 -15.23 4.77
C LYS A 41 11.85 -15.60 3.77
N LEU A 42 10.64 -15.86 4.26
CA LEU A 42 9.45 -16.02 3.43
C LEU A 42 8.53 -14.82 3.68
N ILE A 43 8.17 -14.12 2.61
CA ILE A 43 7.22 -13.00 2.66
C ILE A 43 5.82 -13.57 2.41
N HIS A 44 4.81 -13.02 3.09
CA HIS A 44 3.43 -13.41 2.84
C HIS A 44 3.06 -13.09 1.37
N PRO A 45 2.52 -14.05 0.60
CA PRO A 45 2.32 -13.86 -0.85
C PRO A 45 1.34 -12.72 -1.17
N VAL A 46 0.34 -12.48 -0.34
CA VAL A 46 -0.59 -11.34 -0.51
C VAL A 46 0.12 -10.01 -0.28
N ASP A 47 1.01 -9.94 0.72
CA ASP A 47 1.72 -8.70 1.05
C ASP A 47 2.74 -8.37 -0.05
N GLU A 48 3.40 -9.39 -0.60
CA GLU A 48 4.28 -9.27 -1.77
C GLU A 48 3.52 -8.81 -3.02
N GLN A 49 2.34 -9.39 -3.28
CA GLN A 49 1.50 -9.01 -4.43
C GLN A 49 1.05 -7.55 -4.34
N GLU A 50 0.58 -7.10 -3.18
CA GLU A 50 0.17 -5.71 -2.95
C GLU A 50 1.33 -4.73 -3.10
N TYR A 51 2.51 -5.09 -2.59
CA TYR A 51 3.69 -4.26 -2.75
C TYR A 51 4.14 -4.13 -4.21
N ASN A 52 4.09 -5.23 -4.97
CA ASN A 52 4.39 -5.20 -6.40
C ASN A 52 3.38 -4.33 -7.17
N ARG A 53 2.09 -4.39 -6.83
CA ARG A 53 1.07 -3.48 -7.38
C ARG A 53 1.39 -2.00 -7.06
N PHE A 54 1.76 -1.71 -5.82
CA PHE A 54 2.16 -0.36 -5.41
C PHE A 54 3.36 0.17 -6.21
N ILE A 55 4.43 -0.64 -6.35
CA ILE A 55 5.62 -0.25 -7.13
C ILE A 55 5.24 0.03 -8.59
N ASN A 56 4.45 -0.85 -9.20
CA ASN A 56 4.04 -0.70 -10.59
C ASN A 56 3.26 0.60 -10.80
N LEU A 57 2.35 0.96 -9.89
CA LEU A 57 1.62 2.22 -9.97
C LEU A 57 2.51 3.43 -9.72
N LYS A 58 3.42 3.35 -8.75
CA LYS A 58 4.35 4.43 -8.41
C LYS A 58 5.27 4.79 -9.57
N ASN A 59 5.74 3.79 -10.32
CA ASN A 59 6.66 3.98 -11.43
C ASN A 59 5.97 4.32 -12.76
N LYS A 60 4.63 4.27 -12.80
CA LYS A 60 3.86 4.53 -14.00
C LYS A 60 3.56 6.01 -14.15
N GLU A 61 3.93 6.58 -15.28
CA GLU A 61 3.54 7.94 -15.65
C GLU A 61 2.16 7.97 -16.30
N PHE A 62 1.27 8.83 -15.80
CA PHE A 62 -0.06 9.02 -16.35
C PHE A 62 -0.15 10.37 -17.05
N LYS A 63 -0.44 10.35 -18.35
CA LYS A 63 -0.73 11.58 -19.11
C LYS A 63 -2.23 11.87 -19.04
N VAL A 64 -2.60 12.91 -18.31
CA VAL A 64 -4.00 13.32 -18.07
C VAL A 64 -4.25 14.71 -18.64
N LYS A 65 -5.48 14.97 -19.07
CA LYS A 65 -5.87 16.28 -19.61
C LYS A 65 -6.38 17.19 -18.49
N MET A 66 -5.93 18.44 -18.50
CA MET A 66 -6.53 19.50 -17.69
C MET A 66 -7.80 20.00 -18.39
N ARG A 67 -8.84 20.28 -17.60
CA ARG A 67 -10.10 20.88 -18.08
C ARG A 67 -10.43 22.11 -17.26
N LEU A 68 -10.85 23.19 -17.90
CA LEU A 68 -11.40 24.37 -17.23
C LEU A 68 -12.79 24.04 -16.68
N VAL A 69 -13.02 24.34 -15.39
CA VAL A 69 -14.30 24.16 -14.69
C VAL A 69 -14.57 25.43 -13.88
N GLY A 70 -15.45 26.30 -14.38
CA GLY A 70 -15.65 27.63 -13.80
C GLY A 70 -14.35 28.43 -13.82
N ASN A 71 -13.91 28.90 -12.64
CA ASN A 71 -12.66 29.65 -12.46
C ASN A 71 -11.46 28.80 -12.05
N SER A 72 -11.56 27.47 -12.15
CA SER A 72 -10.48 26.54 -11.76
C SER A 72 -10.19 25.52 -12.85
N TYR A 73 -9.05 24.84 -12.72
CA TYR A 73 -8.72 23.67 -13.53
C TYR A 73 -8.98 22.39 -12.74
N ALA A 74 -9.60 21.42 -13.41
CA ALA A 74 -9.72 20.05 -12.94
C ALA A 74 -8.74 19.14 -13.67
N VAL A 75 -8.16 18.19 -12.94
CA VAL A 75 -7.32 17.11 -13.47
C VAL A 75 -8.02 15.79 -13.19
N SER A 76 -8.18 14.95 -14.22
CA SER A 76 -8.75 13.61 -14.03
C SER A 76 -7.74 12.70 -13.35
N ILE A 77 -8.14 12.03 -12.26
CA ILE A 77 -7.35 10.98 -11.61
C ILE A 77 -7.66 9.64 -12.31
N PRO A 78 -6.66 8.92 -12.83
CA PRO A 78 -6.87 7.60 -13.45
C PRO A 78 -7.56 6.61 -12.50
N LYS A 79 -8.53 5.85 -13.02
CA LYS A 79 -9.30 4.84 -12.26
C LYS A 79 -8.41 3.81 -11.57
N GLU A 80 -7.26 3.49 -12.15
CA GLU A 80 -6.31 2.52 -11.60
C GLU A 80 -5.76 2.97 -10.24
N ILE A 81 -5.41 4.25 -10.12
CA ILE A 81 -4.97 4.85 -8.84
C ILE A 81 -6.11 4.76 -7.83
N LEU A 82 -7.34 5.08 -8.25
CA LEU A 82 -8.51 5.04 -7.39
C LEU A 82 -8.85 3.60 -6.94
N SER A 83 -8.75 2.61 -7.82
CA SER A 83 -9.00 1.20 -7.50
C SER A 83 -8.02 0.73 -6.42
N PHE A 84 -6.73 0.99 -6.63
CA PHE A 84 -5.70 0.64 -5.65
C PHE A 84 -5.94 1.32 -4.30
N MET A 85 -6.32 2.60 -4.31
CA MET A 85 -6.62 3.32 -3.07
C MET A 85 -7.86 2.79 -2.34
N ASN A 86 -8.90 2.38 -3.07
CA ASN A 86 -10.11 1.77 -2.52
C ASN A 86 -9.86 0.35 -1.97
N GLU A 87 -9.05 -0.45 -2.66
CA GLU A 87 -8.62 -1.77 -2.19
C GLU A 87 -7.85 -1.68 -0.86
N GLN A 88 -7.08 -0.60 -0.69
CA GLN A 88 -6.28 -0.35 0.51
C GLN A 88 -7.07 0.34 1.66
N LYS A 89 -8.15 1.08 1.36
CA LYS A 89 -8.98 1.79 2.35
C LYS A 89 -10.46 1.72 1.98
N ASN A 90 -11.26 1.15 2.87
CA ASN A 90 -12.68 0.84 2.64
C ASN A 90 -13.65 2.03 2.47
N ILE A 91 -13.22 3.29 2.51
CA ILE A 91 -13.92 4.49 2.02
C ILE A 91 -12.84 5.56 1.91
N MET A 92 -12.77 6.29 0.81
CA MET A 92 -12.03 7.55 0.72
C MET A 92 -13.06 8.66 0.93
N ASP A 93 -12.82 9.60 1.86
CA ASP A 93 -13.59 10.86 1.83
C ASP A 93 -13.30 11.55 0.49
N GLU A 94 -14.32 12.11 -0.15
CA GLU A 94 -14.21 12.75 -1.47
C GLU A 94 -13.30 14.00 -1.46
N MET A 95 -12.87 14.46 -0.28
CA MET A 95 -12.06 15.66 -0.09
C MET A 95 -10.56 15.37 -0.02
N VAL A 96 -9.83 15.98 -0.95
CA VAL A 96 -8.36 15.94 -1.05
C VAL A 96 -7.74 17.29 -0.71
N LYS A 97 -6.49 17.28 -0.23
CA LYS A 97 -5.70 18.49 0.01
C LYS A 97 -4.71 18.70 -1.13
N LEU A 98 -4.72 19.88 -1.74
CA LEU A 98 -3.79 20.25 -2.80
C LEU A 98 -2.72 21.21 -2.26
N CYS A 99 -1.45 20.95 -2.57
CA CYS A 99 -0.31 21.74 -2.12
C CYS A 99 0.61 22.07 -3.31
N PHE A 100 1.08 23.31 -3.39
CA PHE A 100 2.14 23.69 -4.33
C PHE A 100 3.48 23.43 -3.66
N GLU A 101 4.24 22.47 -4.20
CA GLU A 101 5.50 22.04 -3.59
C GLU A 101 6.68 22.84 -4.14
N ASP A 102 6.74 22.98 -5.46
CA ASP A 102 7.84 23.64 -6.15
C ASP A 102 7.37 24.11 -7.53
N MET A 103 8.19 24.89 -8.23
CA MET A 103 7.90 25.32 -9.61
C MET A 103 7.57 24.11 -10.50
N GLY A 104 6.35 24.10 -11.03
CA GLY A 104 5.86 23.03 -11.90
C GLY A 104 5.37 21.77 -11.18
N ARG A 105 5.37 21.73 -9.83
CA ARG A 105 4.89 20.57 -9.06
C ARG A 105 3.76 20.93 -8.10
N LEU A 106 2.63 20.26 -8.31
CA LEU A 106 1.52 20.20 -7.37
C LEU A 106 1.44 18.79 -6.78
N SER A 107 1.18 18.69 -5.48
CA SER A 107 0.85 17.42 -4.83
C SER A 107 -0.60 17.41 -4.34
N ILE A 108 -1.21 16.23 -4.46
CA ILE A 108 -2.54 15.95 -3.96
C ILE A 108 -2.39 14.90 -2.86
N ASN A 109 -2.79 15.28 -1.65
CA ASN A 109 -2.77 14.43 -0.48
C ASN A 109 -4.20 13.99 -0.15
N PHE A 110 -4.43 12.68 -0.20
CA PHE A 110 -5.69 12.09 0.22
C PHE A 110 -5.69 11.97 1.74
N SER A 111 -6.71 12.55 2.38
CA SER A 111 -6.87 12.53 3.83
C SER A 111 -6.94 11.09 4.36
N GLU A 112 -6.26 10.78 5.46
CA GLU A 112 -6.54 9.54 6.16
C GLU A 112 -7.85 9.66 6.94
N ILE A 113 -8.78 8.73 6.72
CA ILE A 113 -9.93 8.59 7.59
C ILE A 113 -9.40 8.29 8.99
N LYS A 114 -9.66 9.21 9.92
CA LYS A 114 -9.52 8.95 11.36
C LYS A 114 -10.25 7.63 11.63
N LYS A 115 -9.55 6.59 12.10
CA LYS A 115 -10.24 5.47 12.76
C LYS A 115 -11.19 6.13 13.77
N LYS A 116 -12.51 6.05 13.55
CA LYS A 116 -13.47 6.42 14.59
C LYS A 116 -13.13 5.47 15.73
N ASN A 117 -12.36 5.96 16.70
CA ASN A 117 -12.27 5.32 17.99
C ASN A 117 -13.73 5.17 18.43
N ARG A 118 -14.22 3.94 18.48
CA ARG A 118 -15.39 3.62 19.28
C ARG A 118 -14.95 3.94 20.71
N ILE A 119 -15.24 5.16 21.15
CA ILE A 119 -15.21 5.52 22.55
C ILE A 119 -16.46 4.86 23.14
N GLN A 120 -16.18 3.93 24.05
CA GLN A 120 -17.02 3.26 25.07
C GLN A 120 -18.52 3.17 24.81
#